data_AF-A0A955BUF5-F1
#
_entry.id   AF-A0A955BUF5-F1
#
_cell.length_a   1.000
_cell.length_b   1.000
_cell.length_c   1.000
_cell.angle_alpha   90.00
_cell.angle_beta   90.00
_cell.angle_gamma   90.00
#
_symmetry.space_group_name_H-M   'P 1'
#
loop_
_entity.id
_entity.type
_entity.pdbx_description
1 polymer ?
#
loop_
_entity_poly.entity_id
_entity_poly.type
_entity_poly.pdbx_seq_one_letter_code
_entity_poly.pdbx_strand_id
1 'polypeptide(L)'
;MSNLPADRPTPRLAAASHHGEALVVEFIAAGDRIAHRVSLAAADGSITPLVESLEGAPDDPWPPSPALQSLNHDQLVRVAADGVACPAVLVGMSGNSHWSLGVETAVVDGQTALAFDAAVRVKTPPAAPIGSRYRMLVATEAAAPGVLRLATPAGAVHLTTLPLIADEPASGPAVQHAADACCIACPVAADINVPTTLRWRYQLALLAR
;
A
#
# COMPACT_ATOMS: atom_id res chain seq x y z
N MET A 1 -13.47 21.94 10.78
CA MET A 1 -12.03 21.77 10.49
C MET A 1 -11.33 21.58 11.82
N SER A 2 -10.93 20.34 12.14
CA SER A 2 -10.23 20.03 13.39
C SER A 2 -8.75 20.36 13.18
N ASN A 3 -8.24 21.35 13.91
CA ASN A 3 -6.81 21.67 13.93
C ASN A 3 -6.09 20.54 14.66
N LEU A 4 -5.50 19.60 13.92
CA LEU A 4 -4.52 18.70 14.48
C LEU A 4 -3.30 19.54 14.90
N PRO A 5 -2.80 19.42 16.14
CA PRO A 5 -1.61 20.14 16.58
C PRO A 5 -0.41 19.73 15.73
N ALA A 6 0.37 20.73 15.29
CA ALA A 6 1.51 20.60 14.36
C ALA A 6 2.67 19.72 14.86
N ASP A 7 2.57 19.17 16.08
CA ASP A 7 3.64 18.45 16.78
C ASP A 7 3.35 16.94 16.93
N ARG A 8 2.29 16.43 16.27
CA ARG A 8 2.07 14.98 16.25
C ARG A 8 3.01 14.34 15.23
N PRO A 9 3.82 13.34 15.64
CA PRO A 9 4.64 12.60 14.70
C PRO A 9 3.74 11.95 13.64
N THR A 10 4.21 11.95 12.39
CA THR A 10 3.50 11.29 11.29
C THR A 10 3.34 9.80 11.63
N PRO A 11 2.12 9.26 11.61
CA PRO A 11 1.89 7.84 11.88
C PRO A 11 2.68 6.99 10.89
N ARG A 12 3.38 5.98 11.40
CA ARG A 12 4.19 5.10 10.57
C ARG A 12 4.21 3.68 11.10
N LEU A 13 4.44 2.74 10.21
CA LEU A 13 4.75 1.34 10.52
C LEU A 13 6.12 1.02 9.91
N ALA A 14 6.97 0.32 10.65
CA ALA A 14 8.31 -0.04 10.20
C ALA A 14 8.53 -1.56 10.33
N ALA A 15 8.92 -2.20 9.24
CA ALA A 15 9.41 -3.56 9.21
C ALA A 15 10.94 -3.49 9.23
N ALA A 16 11.57 -3.82 10.35
CA ALA A 16 13.03 -3.82 10.50
C ALA A 16 13.64 -5.15 10.02
N SER A 17 14.84 -5.08 9.47
CA SER A 17 15.68 -6.22 9.12
C SER A 17 16.68 -6.53 10.23
N HIS A 18 17.32 -7.69 10.15
CA HIS A 18 18.40 -8.07 11.06
C HIS A 18 19.70 -7.26 10.85
N HIS A 19 19.83 -6.56 9.74
CA HIS A 19 21.02 -5.79 9.37
C HIS A 19 20.91 -4.29 9.72
N GLY A 20 19.78 -3.87 10.31
CA GLY A 20 19.55 -2.51 10.79
C GLY A 20 18.81 -1.61 9.81
N GLU A 21 18.60 -2.04 8.56
CA GLU A 21 17.68 -1.37 7.64
C GLU A 21 16.22 -1.66 7.99
N ALA A 22 15.30 -0.80 7.57
CA ALA A 22 13.87 -1.01 7.69
C ALA A 22 13.08 -0.51 6.48
N LEU A 23 12.03 -1.23 6.11
CA LEU A 23 10.97 -0.68 5.26
C LEU A 23 10.00 0.10 6.15
N VAL A 24 9.75 1.35 5.80
CA VAL A 24 8.89 2.25 6.58
C VAL A 24 7.75 2.73 5.68
N VAL A 25 6.52 2.57 6.14
CA VAL A 25 5.35 3.22 5.55
C VAL A 25 4.90 4.37 6.44
N GLU A 26 4.79 5.56 5.86
CA GLU A 26 4.28 6.77 6.52
C GLU A 26 2.88 7.09 5.98
N PHE A 27 1.95 7.43 6.87
CA PHE A 27 0.58 7.82 6.52
C PHE A 27 0.42 9.33 6.61
N ILE A 28 0.18 9.99 5.47
CA ILE A 28 0.27 11.44 5.29
C ILE A 28 -1.11 11.99 4.95
N ALA A 29 -1.57 12.99 5.70
CA ALA A 29 -2.79 13.70 5.36
C ALA A 29 -2.64 14.46 4.03
N ALA A 30 -3.54 14.23 3.09
CA ALA A 30 -3.55 14.80 1.75
C ALA A 30 -4.97 15.27 1.40
N GLY A 31 -5.32 16.49 1.83
CA GLY A 31 -6.68 17.01 1.68
C GLY A 31 -7.67 16.27 2.58
N ASP A 32 -8.70 15.68 1.98
CA ASP A 32 -9.67 14.82 2.66
C ASP A 32 -9.22 13.34 2.73
N ARG A 33 -8.04 13.03 2.19
CA ARG A 33 -7.52 11.66 2.07
C ARG A 33 -6.28 11.44 2.94
N ILE A 34 -5.95 10.17 3.12
CA ILE A 34 -4.69 9.70 3.68
C ILE A 34 -3.90 9.06 2.54
N ALA A 35 -2.83 9.72 2.11
CA ALA A 35 -1.81 9.15 1.25
C ALA A 35 -0.83 8.32 2.08
N HIS A 36 -0.02 7.50 1.42
CA HIS A 36 1.10 6.84 2.09
C HIS A 36 2.36 6.80 1.23
N ARG A 37 3.50 6.83 1.91
CA ARG A 37 4.83 6.77 1.31
C ARG A 37 5.60 5.59 1.90
N VAL A 38 6.19 4.77 1.04
CA VAL A 38 7.10 3.71 1.46
C VAL A 38 8.53 4.16 1.21
N SER A 39 9.36 4.05 2.24
CA SER A 39 10.76 4.44 2.25
C SER A 39 11.62 3.29 2.77
N LEU A 40 12.89 3.25 2.34
CA LEU A 40 13.94 2.46 2.96
C LEU A 40 14.69 3.33 3.97
N ALA A 41 14.66 2.95 5.24
CA ALA A 41 15.58 3.47 6.24
C ALA A 41 16.83 2.59 6.28
N ALA A 42 18.00 3.16 6.05
CA ALA A 42 19.27 2.45 6.15
C ALA A 42 19.80 2.43 7.59
N ALA A 43 20.75 1.53 7.87
CA ALA A 43 21.36 1.40 9.19
C ALA A 43 22.11 2.67 9.67
N ASP A 44 22.54 3.53 8.74
CA ASP A 44 23.17 4.83 9.04
C ASP A 44 22.15 5.95 9.34
N GLY A 45 20.85 5.63 9.31
CA GLY A 45 19.75 6.56 9.54
C GLY A 45 19.30 7.33 8.29
N SER A 46 19.95 7.14 7.14
CA SER A 46 19.49 7.75 5.88
C SER A 46 18.15 7.15 5.44
N ILE A 47 17.29 8.00 4.87
CA ILE A 47 15.96 7.60 4.38
C ILE A 47 15.91 7.80 2.87
N THR A 48 15.62 6.73 2.14
CA THR A 48 15.40 6.74 0.69
C THR A 48 13.93 6.49 0.39
N PRO A 49 13.15 7.50 -0.04
CA PRO A 49 11.79 7.29 -0.53
C PRO A 49 11.77 6.36 -1.75
N LEU A 50 10.86 5.39 -1.76
CA LEU A 50 10.75 4.40 -2.82
C LEU A 50 9.52 4.65 -3.69
N VAL A 51 8.36 4.78 -3.05
CA VAL A 51 7.08 5.01 -3.72
C VAL A 51 6.16 5.90 -2.88
N GLU A 52 5.31 6.65 -3.57
CA GLU A 52 4.24 7.46 -2.98
C GLU A 52 2.91 7.09 -3.62
N SER A 53 1.86 6.91 -2.82
CA SER A 53 0.54 6.65 -3.37
C SER A 53 0.03 7.85 -4.18
N LEU A 54 -0.66 7.55 -5.28
CA LEU A 54 -1.30 8.56 -6.13
C LEU A 54 -2.78 8.61 -5.80
N GLU A 55 -3.16 9.65 -5.07
CA GLU A 55 -4.54 9.91 -4.69
C GLU A 55 -5.32 10.57 -5.84
N GLY A 56 -6.63 10.27 -5.91
CA GLY A 56 -7.55 10.94 -6.82
C GLY A 56 -8.02 12.29 -6.30
N ALA A 57 -8.79 12.99 -7.13
CA ALA A 57 -9.52 14.17 -6.71
C ALA A 57 -10.68 13.79 -5.76
N PRO A 58 -11.15 14.72 -4.90
CA PRO A 58 -12.27 14.45 -3.98
C PRO A 58 -13.57 14.00 -4.68
N ASP A 59 -13.78 14.42 -5.92
CA ASP A 59 -14.96 14.14 -6.73
C ASP A 59 -14.81 12.91 -7.65
N ASP A 60 -13.64 12.27 -7.68
CA ASP A 60 -13.44 11.04 -8.45
C ASP A 60 -14.24 9.88 -7.84
N PRO A 61 -15.29 9.34 -8.50
CA PRO A 61 -16.05 8.20 -7.96
C PRO A 61 -15.22 6.92 -7.92
N TRP A 62 -14.22 6.82 -8.79
CA TRP A 62 -13.29 5.71 -8.93
C TRP A 62 -11.86 6.25 -8.96
N PRO A 63 -11.32 6.66 -7.80
CA PRO A 63 -9.99 7.24 -7.74
C PRO A 63 -8.92 6.20 -8.11
N PRO A 64 -7.74 6.66 -8.58
CA PRO A 64 -6.60 5.81 -8.93
C PRO A 64 -6.08 4.91 -7.80
N SER A 65 -6.33 5.29 -6.54
CA SER A 65 -5.95 4.56 -5.33
C SER A 65 -7.10 4.57 -4.32
N PRO A 66 -7.11 3.68 -3.31
CA PRO A 66 -8.16 3.67 -2.29
C PRO A 66 -8.42 5.03 -1.66
N ALA A 67 -9.68 5.43 -1.57
CA ALA A 67 -10.08 6.71 -0.97
C ALA A 67 -10.07 6.65 0.56
N LEU A 68 -8.89 6.52 1.15
CA LEU A 68 -8.72 6.36 2.60
C LEU A 68 -8.87 7.72 3.28
N GLN A 69 -9.64 7.81 4.35
CA GLN A 69 -9.96 9.06 5.06
C GLN A 69 -9.72 8.97 6.57
N SER A 70 -9.64 7.74 7.09
CA SER A 70 -9.40 7.48 8.51
C SER A 70 -8.39 6.35 8.67
N LEU A 71 -7.51 6.52 9.65
CA LEU A 71 -6.52 5.54 10.10
C LEU A 71 -6.83 5.20 11.55
N ASN A 72 -6.78 3.92 11.91
CA ASN A 72 -6.91 3.53 13.32
C ASN A 72 -5.61 3.81 14.10
N HIS A 73 -5.38 5.06 14.48
CA HIS A 73 -4.18 5.52 15.17
C HIS A 73 -3.96 4.84 16.53
N ASP A 74 -5.03 4.59 17.28
CA ASP A 74 -4.95 4.06 18.64
C ASP A 74 -4.35 2.65 18.66
N GLN A 75 -4.59 1.86 17.60
CA GLN A 75 -3.96 0.56 17.41
C GLN A 75 -2.46 0.71 17.11
N LEU A 76 -2.08 1.60 16.19
CA LEU A 76 -0.67 1.82 15.85
C LEU A 76 0.18 2.31 17.04
N VAL A 77 -0.37 3.18 17.88
CA VAL A 77 0.35 3.71 19.05
C VAL A 77 0.54 2.64 20.13
N ARG A 78 -0.48 1.80 20.38
CA ARG A 78 -0.38 0.71 21.36
C ARG A 78 0.66 -0.34 20.96
N VAL A 79 0.76 -0.66 19.67
CA VAL A 79 1.79 -1.56 19.13
C VAL A 79 3.20 -1.10 19.47
N ALA A 80 3.47 0.20 19.27
CA ALA A 80 4.78 0.76 19.55
C ALA A 80 5.17 0.64 21.03
N ALA A 81 4.19 0.60 21.94
CA ALA A 81 4.41 0.44 23.37
C ALA A 81 4.53 -1.04 23.81
N ASP A 82 3.70 -1.93 23.25
CA ASP A 82 3.57 -3.32 23.72
C ASP A 82 4.42 -4.33 22.92
N GLY A 83 5.06 -3.89 21.81
CA GLY A 83 5.94 -4.73 20.99
C GLY A 83 5.23 -5.80 20.15
N VAL A 84 3.89 -5.81 20.14
CA VAL A 84 3.07 -6.73 19.33
C VAL A 84 2.73 -6.06 18.01
N ALA A 85 3.19 -6.60 16.88
CA ALA A 85 2.84 -6.08 15.57
C ALA A 85 1.31 -6.15 15.34
N CYS A 86 0.66 -5.00 15.14
CA CYS A 86 -0.74 -4.92 14.70
C CYS A 86 -0.79 -4.24 13.33
N PRO A 87 -1.64 -4.70 12.41
CA PRO A 87 -1.83 -4.04 11.13
C PRO A 87 -2.31 -2.59 11.31
N ALA A 88 -1.79 -1.69 10.48
CA ALA A 88 -2.44 -0.41 10.21
C ALA A 88 -3.73 -0.70 9.43
N VAL A 89 -4.87 -0.24 9.93
CA VAL A 89 -6.16 -0.37 9.24
C VAL A 89 -6.65 1.02 8.87
N LEU A 90 -6.86 1.21 7.57
CA LEU A 90 -7.37 2.43 6.99
C LEU A 90 -8.72 2.16 6.33
N VAL A 91 -9.62 3.14 6.43
CA VAL A 91 -10.93 3.09 5.79
C VAL A 91 -11.27 4.44 5.19
N GLY A 92 -12.15 4.43 4.19
CA GLY A 92 -12.75 5.65 3.68
C GLY A 92 -13.76 5.36 2.58
N MET A 93 -14.21 6.41 1.91
CA MET A 93 -15.29 6.32 0.93
C MET A 93 -15.02 7.23 -0.26
N SER A 94 -15.47 6.79 -1.44
CA SER A 94 -15.69 7.70 -2.57
C SER A 94 -16.95 7.29 -3.32
N GLY A 95 -17.80 8.27 -3.64
CA GLY A 95 -19.13 8.03 -4.17
C GLY A 95 -19.92 7.06 -3.29
N ASN A 96 -20.30 5.91 -3.88
CA ASN A 96 -21.07 4.86 -3.21
C ASN A 96 -20.22 3.67 -2.73
N SER A 97 -18.90 3.77 -2.81
CA SER A 97 -17.95 2.69 -2.55
C SER A 97 -17.25 2.87 -1.21
N HIS A 98 -17.16 1.79 -0.44
CA HIS A 98 -16.38 1.75 0.81
C HIS A 98 -15.03 1.11 0.56
N TRP A 99 -13.97 1.80 0.94
CA TRP A 99 -12.58 1.38 0.74
C TRP A 99 -11.96 1.00 2.08
N SER A 100 -11.10 -0.02 2.07
CA SER A 100 -10.25 -0.37 3.20
C SER A 100 -8.85 -0.76 2.73
N LEU A 101 -7.85 -0.45 3.54
CA LEU A 101 -6.47 -0.90 3.36
C LEU A 101 -5.93 -1.40 4.70
N GLY A 102 -5.50 -2.64 4.73
CA GLY A 102 -4.65 -3.19 5.79
C GLY A 102 -3.17 -3.11 5.38
N VAL A 103 -2.30 -2.70 6.30
CA VAL A 103 -0.84 -2.74 6.12
C VAL A 103 -0.19 -3.39 7.32
N GLU A 104 0.59 -4.44 7.11
CA GLU A 104 1.27 -5.17 8.19
C GLU A 104 2.74 -5.43 7.87
N THR A 105 3.54 -5.59 8.92
CA THR A 105 4.91 -6.10 8.79
C THR A 105 4.87 -7.61 8.59
N ALA A 106 5.67 -8.13 7.67
CA ALA A 106 5.78 -9.55 7.37
C ALA A 106 7.25 -9.97 7.21
N VAL A 107 7.48 -11.28 7.22
CA VAL A 107 8.75 -11.89 6.82
C VAL A 107 8.45 -12.90 5.73
N VAL A 108 9.12 -12.79 4.59
CA VAL A 108 8.92 -13.65 3.41
C VAL A 108 10.26 -14.19 2.98
N ASP A 109 10.43 -15.51 3.01
CA ASP A 109 11.71 -16.16 2.70
C ASP A 109 12.91 -15.60 3.51
N GLY A 110 12.64 -15.28 4.78
CA GLY A 110 13.63 -14.67 5.68
C GLY A 110 13.90 -13.18 5.43
N GLN A 111 13.21 -12.57 4.47
CA GLN A 111 13.33 -11.16 4.13
C GLN A 111 12.24 -10.32 4.79
N THR A 112 12.60 -9.16 5.30
CA THR A 112 11.67 -8.19 5.88
C THR A 112 10.75 -7.61 4.81
N ALA A 113 9.45 -7.55 5.10
CA ALA A 113 8.45 -7.06 4.16
C ALA A 113 7.36 -6.21 4.82
N LEU A 114 6.69 -5.39 4.00
CA LEU A 114 5.39 -4.78 4.29
C LEU A 114 4.36 -5.41 3.37
N ALA A 115 3.31 -6.01 3.93
CA ALA A 115 2.19 -6.58 3.20
C ALA A 115 1.00 -5.63 3.21
N PHE A 116 0.35 -5.50 2.06
CA PHE A 116 -0.77 -4.61 1.81
C PHE A 116 -1.98 -5.42 1.36
N ASP A 117 -3.14 -5.11 1.94
CA ASP A 117 -4.40 -5.78 1.66
C ASP A 117 -5.50 -4.74 1.47
N ALA A 118 -5.81 -4.46 0.21
CA ALA A 118 -6.78 -3.45 -0.15
C ALA A 118 -8.09 -4.11 -0.61
N ALA A 119 -9.20 -3.51 -0.22
CA ALA A 119 -10.52 -3.94 -0.66
C ALA A 119 -11.43 -2.74 -0.91
N VAL A 120 -12.41 -2.94 -1.79
CA VAL A 120 -13.49 -1.99 -2.03
C VAL A 120 -14.82 -2.71 -2.19
N ARG A 121 -15.82 -2.26 -1.44
CA ARG A 121 -17.22 -2.68 -1.64
C ARG A 121 -17.82 -1.83 -2.74
N VAL A 122 -18.04 -2.42 -3.91
CA VAL A 122 -18.65 -1.76 -5.06
C VAL A 122 -20.16 -2.01 -5.09
N LYS A 123 -20.92 -0.96 -5.40
CA LYS A 123 -22.39 -1.03 -5.59
C LYS A 123 -22.81 -0.83 -7.04
N THR A 124 -21.92 -0.27 -7.85
CA THR A 124 -22.05 -0.14 -9.30
C THR A 124 -20.77 -0.63 -9.96
N PRO A 125 -20.82 -1.16 -11.20
CA PRO A 125 -19.61 -1.53 -11.92
C PRO A 125 -18.65 -0.33 -12.06
N PRO A 126 -17.34 -0.52 -11.87
CA PRO A 126 -16.39 0.57 -11.98
C PRO A 126 -16.21 1.01 -13.43
N ALA A 127 -16.13 2.32 -13.65
CA ALA A 127 -15.92 2.90 -14.98
C ALA A 127 -14.44 2.90 -15.41
N ALA A 128 -13.53 2.57 -14.49
CA ALA A 128 -12.08 2.53 -14.69
C ALA A 128 -11.47 1.36 -13.89
N PRO A 129 -10.26 0.90 -14.23
CA PRO A 129 -9.54 -0.10 -13.43
C PRO A 129 -9.38 0.35 -11.98
N ILE A 130 -9.68 -0.54 -11.03
CA ILE A 130 -9.48 -0.34 -9.59
C ILE A 130 -8.11 -0.89 -9.21
N GLY A 131 -7.41 -0.24 -8.29
CA GLY A 131 -6.16 -0.75 -7.76
C GLY A 131 -5.52 0.18 -6.75
N SER A 132 -4.24 -0.05 -6.47
CA SER A 132 -3.37 0.89 -5.77
C SER A 132 -2.35 1.45 -6.76
N ARG A 133 -2.31 2.77 -6.93
CA ARG A 133 -1.37 3.44 -7.83
C ARG A 133 -0.29 4.18 -7.05
N TYR A 134 0.91 4.13 -7.59
CA TYR A 134 2.09 4.71 -6.98
C TYR A 134 2.90 5.50 -8.00
N ARG A 135 3.48 6.62 -7.54
CA ARG A 135 4.62 7.26 -8.18
C ARG A 135 5.89 6.52 -7.73
N MET A 136 6.75 6.18 -8.68
CA MET A 136 8.05 5.57 -8.43
C MET A 136 9.08 6.68 -8.22
N LEU A 137 9.82 6.62 -7.11
CA LEU A 137 10.85 7.61 -6.75
C LEU A 137 12.28 7.10 -6.93
N VAL A 138 12.41 5.85 -7.34
CA VAL A 138 13.68 5.18 -7.65
C VAL A 138 13.56 4.47 -8.99
N ALA A 139 14.71 4.09 -9.58
CA ALA A 139 14.71 3.32 -10.81
C ALA A 139 14.03 1.96 -10.61
N THR A 140 13.24 1.56 -11.60
CA THR A 140 12.45 0.32 -11.55
C THR A 140 12.72 -0.57 -12.74
N GLU A 141 12.61 -1.88 -12.54
CA GLU A 141 12.74 -2.88 -13.58
C GLU A 141 11.73 -4.01 -13.35
N ALA A 142 11.08 -4.48 -14.41
CA ALA A 142 10.26 -5.68 -14.33
C ALA A 142 11.15 -6.91 -14.12
N ALA A 143 11.01 -7.58 -12.97
CA ALA A 143 11.82 -8.76 -12.66
C ALA A 143 11.15 -10.07 -13.10
N ALA A 144 9.82 -10.13 -12.98
CA ALA A 144 8.99 -11.27 -13.36
C ALA A 144 7.51 -10.80 -13.48
N PRO A 145 6.59 -11.63 -14.04
CA PRO A 145 5.17 -11.32 -13.99
C PRO A 145 4.70 -11.07 -12.54
N GLY A 146 4.09 -9.91 -12.30
CA GLY A 146 3.64 -9.52 -10.96
C GLY A 146 4.74 -9.06 -10.01
N VAL A 147 5.99 -8.92 -10.47
CA VAL A 147 7.14 -8.49 -9.66
C VAL A 147 7.83 -7.29 -10.29
N LEU A 148 7.88 -6.19 -9.54
CA LEU A 148 8.63 -4.99 -9.89
C LEU A 148 9.80 -4.83 -8.91
N ARG A 149 11.01 -4.70 -9.46
CA ARG A 149 12.23 -4.44 -8.69
C ARG A 149 12.48 -2.95 -8.60
N LEU A 150 12.65 -2.45 -7.39
CA LEU A 150 12.99 -1.06 -7.07
C LEU A 150 14.47 -1.02 -6.65
N ALA A 151 15.29 -0.25 -7.38
CA ALA A 151 16.70 -0.10 -7.06
C ALA A 151 16.87 0.77 -5.80
N THR A 152 17.70 0.32 -4.86
CA THR A 152 18.00 1.08 -3.64
C THR A 152 19.51 1.16 -3.40
N PRO A 153 20.00 2.16 -2.64
CA PRO A 153 21.40 2.20 -2.23
C PRO A 153 21.82 0.94 -1.46
N ALA A 154 20.90 0.25 -0.77
CA ALA A 154 21.20 -0.96 0.00
C ALA A 154 21.04 -2.26 -0.81
N GLY A 155 20.57 -2.23 -2.06
CA GLY A 155 20.31 -3.43 -2.85
C GLY A 155 19.06 -3.27 -3.71
N ALA A 156 18.00 -3.98 -3.37
CA ALA A 156 16.72 -3.83 -4.02
C ALA A 156 15.53 -4.10 -3.09
N VAL A 157 14.39 -3.53 -3.46
CA VAL A 157 13.09 -3.87 -2.89
C VAL A 157 12.24 -4.49 -3.98
N HIS A 158 11.61 -5.62 -3.71
CA HIS A 158 10.67 -6.25 -4.62
C HIS A 158 9.24 -5.91 -4.22
N LEU A 159 8.52 -5.26 -5.14
CA LEU A 159 7.07 -5.17 -5.08
C LEU A 159 6.48 -6.39 -5.78
N THR A 160 5.72 -7.20 -5.05
CA THR A 160 5.16 -8.47 -5.54
C THR A 160 3.66 -8.52 -5.32
N THR A 161 2.88 -8.82 -6.36
CA THR A 161 1.45 -9.15 -6.22
C THR A 161 1.27 -10.49 -5.54
N LEU A 162 0.32 -10.55 -4.61
CA LEU A 162 0.02 -11.75 -3.84
C LEU A 162 -1.31 -12.36 -4.29
N PRO A 163 -1.44 -13.70 -4.22
CA PRO A 163 -2.73 -14.34 -4.46
C PRO A 163 -3.74 -13.90 -3.40
N LEU A 164 -5.01 -13.93 -3.81
CA LEU A 164 -6.14 -13.76 -2.91
C LEU A 164 -6.32 -15.02 -2.06
N ILE A 165 -6.72 -14.84 -0.79
CA ILE A 165 -6.94 -15.94 0.13
C ILE A 165 -8.35 -16.51 -0.15
N ALA A 166 -8.41 -17.60 -0.94
CA ALA A 166 -9.59 -18.43 -1.28
C ALA A 166 -10.71 -17.79 -2.15
N ASP A 167 -11.37 -18.63 -2.96
CA ASP A 167 -12.62 -18.46 -3.74
C ASP A 167 -12.77 -17.25 -4.69
N GLU A 168 -11.69 -16.54 -5.00
CA GLU A 168 -11.69 -15.41 -5.94
C GLU A 168 -11.10 -15.79 -7.33
N PRO A 169 -11.41 -15.06 -8.42
CA PRO A 169 -11.13 -15.48 -9.80
C PRO A 169 -9.67 -15.88 -10.03
N ALA A 170 -9.46 -16.83 -10.95
CA ALA A 170 -8.16 -17.46 -11.23
C ALA A 170 -7.04 -16.48 -11.64
N SER A 171 -7.37 -15.25 -12.03
CA SER A 171 -6.39 -14.19 -12.28
C SER A 171 -6.11 -13.42 -10.99
N GLY A 172 -4.90 -13.57 -10.44
CA GLY A 172 -4.42 -12.71 -9.36
C GLY A 172 -4.28 -11.24 -9.78
N PRO A 173 -3.97 -10.34 -8.83
CA PRO A 173 -3.70 -8.95 -9.15
C PRO A 173 -2.51 -8.82 -10.09
N ALA A 174 -2.54 -7.80 -10.95
CA ALA A 174 -1.50 -7.55 -11.94
C ALA A 174 -0.74 -6.27 -11.64
N VAL A 175 0.59 -6.29 -11.81
CA VAL A 175 1.41 -5.08 -11.79
C VAL A 175 1.48 -4.52 -13.20
N GLN A 176 0.96 -3.32 -13.39
CA GLN A 176 1.18 -2.50 -14.59
C GLN A 176 2.17 -1.40 -14.21
N HIS A 177 3.20 -1.16 -15.03
CA HIS A 177 4.16 -0.10 -14.75
C HIS A 177 4.47 0.72 -16.01
N ALA A 178 4.72 1.99 -15.78
CA ALA A 178 5.29 2.96 -16.71
C ALA A 178 6.58 3.50 -16.11
N ALA A 179 7.24 4.47 -16.77
CA ALA A 179 8.55 4.96 -16.37
C ALA A 179 8.59 5.54 -14.94
N ASP A 180 7.53 6.22 -14.50
CA ASP A 180 7.47 6.95 -13.23
C ASP A 180 6.29 6.53 -12.33
N ALA A 181 5.53 5.51 -12.72
CA ALA A 181 4.35 5.08 -11.99
C ALA A 181 4.09 3.58 -12.12
N CYS A 182 3.50 2.99 -11.09
CA CYS A 182 2.96 1.63 -11.14
C CYS A 182 1.53 1.56 -10.62
N CYS A 183 0.82 0.52 -11.03
CA CYS A 183 -0.54 0.18 -10.61
C CYS A 183 -0.57 -1.30 -10.23
N ILE A 184 -1.01 -1.58 -9.01
CA ILE A 184 -1.40 -2.92 -8.60
C ILE A 184 -2.90 -3.02 -8.86
N ALA A 185 -3.25 -3.56 -10.03
CA ALA A 185 -4.61 -3.63 -10.50
C ALA A 185 -5.36 -4.79 -9.82
N CYS A 186 -6.54 -4.48 -9.31
CA CYS A 186 -7.49 -5.48 -8.85
C CYS A 186 -7.98 -6.31 -10.06
N PRO A 187 -8.01 -7.65 -9.95
CA PRO A 187 -8.67 -8.45 -10.97
C PRO A 187 -10.18 -8.17 -10.90
N VAL A 188 -10.76 -7.70 -12.01
CA VAL A 188 -12.20 -7.45 -12.11
C VAL A 188 -12.75 -8.24 -13.30
N ALA A 189 -13.70 -9.13 -13.04
CA ALA A 189 -14.42 -9.83 -14.09
C ALA A 189 -15.28 -8.85 -14.92
N ALA A 190 -15.42 -9.11 -16.22
CA ALA A 190 -16.19 -8.24 -17.12
C ALA A 190 -17.68 -8.14 -16.73
N ASP A 191 -18.21 -9.18 -16.09
CA ASP A 191 -19.62 -9.37 -15.70
C ASP A 191 -19.83 -9.34 -14.18
N ILE A 192 -19.07 -8.49 -13.47
CA ILE A 192 -19.17 -8.33 -12.01
C ILE A 192 -20.62 -8.18 -11.53
N ASN A 193 -21.06 -9.07 -10.63
CA ASN A 193 -22.37 -8.97 -9.99
C ASN A 193 -22.28 -8.07 -8.75
N VAL A 194 -23.02 -6.95 -8.75
CA VAL A 194 -22.99 -5.96 -7.66
C VAL A 194 -24.25 -6.07 -6.78
N PRO A 195 -24.15 -5.82 -5.46
CA PRO A 195 -22.97 -5.36 -4.74
C PRO A 195 -21.98 -6.49 -4.42
N THR A 196 -20.69 -6.25 -4.65
CA THR A 196 -19.62 -7.19 -4.31
C THR A 196 -18.41 -6.47 -3.73
N THR A 197 -17.52 -7.24 -3.10
CA THR A 197 -16.24 -6.74 -2.61
C THR A 197 -15.15 -7.18 -3.58
N LEU A 198 -14.37 -6.22 -4.05
CA LEU A 198 -13.17 -6.46 -4.85
C LEU A 198 -11.96 -6.33 -3.94
N ARG A 199 -10.99 -7.24 -4.05
CA ARG A 199 -9.81 -7.29 -3.18
C ARG A 199 -8.54 -7.50 -3.98
N TRP A 200 -7.43 -6.90 -3.54
CA TRP A 200 -6.10 -7.14 -4.10
C TRP A 200 -5.04 -7.03 -3.02
N ARG A 201 -4.01 -7.86 -3.16
CA ARG A 201 -2.94 -8.00 -2.18
C ARG A 201 -1.58 -7.88 -2.87
N TYR A 202 -0.64 -7.26 -2.19
CA TYR A 202 0.73 -7.13 -2.64
C TYR A 202 1.64 -6.92 -1.45
N GLN A 203 2.95 -6.99 -1.67
CA GLN A 203 3.95 -6.72 -0.65
C GLN A 203 5.13 -5.97 -1.24
N LEU A 204 5.87 -5.27 -0.37
CA LEU A 204 7.22 -4.79 -0.64
C LEU A 204 8.19 -5.53 0.28
N ALA A 205 9.14 -6.27 -0.28
CA ALA A 205 10.14 -7.04 0.46
C ALA A 205 11.55 -6.49 0.20
N LEU A 206 12.31 -6.26 1.26
CA LEU A 206 13.71 -5.84 1.17
C LEU A 206 14.56 -7.06 0.86
N LEU A 207 15.24 -7.07 -0.29
CA LEU A 207 16.19 -8.12 -0.61
C LEU A 207 17.55 -7.76 -0.02
N ALA A 208 18.03 -8.60 0.89
CA ALA A 208 19.42 -8.57 1.31
C ALA A 208 20.37 -8.73 0.11
N ARG A 209 21.57 -8.15 0.23
CA ARG A 209 22.63 -8.29 -0.76
C ARG A 209 23.27 -9.67 -0.73
#